data_AF-A0A6L5DTB9-F1
#
_entry.id   AF-A0A6L5DTB9-F1
#
_cell.length_a   1.000
_cell.length_b   1.000
_cell.length_c   1.000
_cell.angle_alpha   90.00
_cell.angle_beta   90.00
_cell.angle_gamma   90.00
#
_symmetry.space_group_name_H-M   'P 1'
#
loop_
_entity.id
_entity.type
_entity.pdbx_description
1 polymer ?
#
loop_
_entity_poly.entity_id
_entity_poly.type
_entity_poly.pdbx_seq_one_letter_code
_entity_poly.pdbx_strand_id
1 'polypeptide(L)'
;MNKTIHYICFALIVISSACSSGEKALQQGNYFAAVSKAVDRLRSNPDKVKAQETLLRSYPLAINWYEREINSLMASSDPFKNTKSVDKYNLLNRMYNDINRCPAAIELIPNAKSFHNELELAKQNAAPECYEAGVRELAKGGRQDAINAYNHFNKANTFVPNYRDVQEKLAEAEYIATLKVVIEHIPVHSKRYQVSAKFFQDQVTQYIFHNIKRKFVRFYTPKQAELEKLEYPDQVIAIGFEEFIIGETHDTNFEKEVTSADSVEVGSTTLKSGEKIKVYNKVKAKLHIHNREVISKGLLALKVIEFDNQKILNQKQFAGQFNWFYEWGHFNGDERALTEKELQICENEPILPPPHQDLFIEFTKPIYKDLTQELKRFYNRY
;
A
#
# COMPACT_ATOMS: atom_id res chain seq x y z
N MET A 1 42.02 10.54 -7.15
CA MET A 1 42.33 9.29 -7.87
C MET A 1 41.74 8.02 -7.24
N ASN A 2 41.40 7.97 -5.95
CA ASN A 2 40.97 6.70 -5.31
C ASN A 2 39.48 6.33 -5.51
N LYS A 3 38.58 7.29 -5.78
CA LYS A 3 37.14 7.01 -5.97
C LYS A 3 36.83 6.39 -7.34
N THR A 4 37.50 6.83 -8.41
CA THR A 4 37.35 6.26 -9.76
C THR A 4 37.88 4.82 -9.84
N ILE A 5 38.96 4.50 -9.12
CA ILE A 5 39.48 3.13 -9.01
C ILE A 5 38.47 2.23 -8.27
N HIS A 6 37.80 2.72 -7.22
CA HIS A 6 36.76 1.94 -6.52
C HIS A 6 35.54 1.65 -7.40
N TYR A 7 35.08 2.61 -8.21
CA TYR A 7 33.98 2.38 -9.16
C TYR A 7 34.37 1.42 -10.30
N ILE A 8 35.63 1.47 -10.77
CA ILE A 8 36.16 0.53 -11.77
C ILE A 8 36.29 -0.88 -11.18
N CYS A 9 36.75 -1.02 -9.92
CA CYS A 9 36.83 -2.30 -9.24
C CYS A 9 35.44 -2.90 -8.93
N PHE A 10 34.45 -2.08 -8.56
CA PHE A 10 33.08 -2.54 -8.34
C PHE A 10 32.41 -2.98 -9.65
N ALA A 11 32.62 -2.24 -10.75
CA ALA A 11 32.18 -2.65 -12.08
C ALA A 11 32.84 -3.97 -12.55
N LEU A 12 34.13 -4.18 -12.26
CA LEU A 12 34.84 -5.43 -12.59
C LEU A 12 34.34 -6.66 -11.78
N ILE A 13 33.88 -6.46 -10.55
CA ILE A 13 33.35 -7.54 -9.69
C ILE A 13 31.95 -7.98 -10.15
N VAL A 14 31.12 -7.05 -10.64
CA VAL A 14 29.80 -7.37 -11.23
C VAL A 14 29.95 -8.09 -12.59
N ILE A 15 30.98 -7.77 -13.38
CA ILE A 15 31.21 -8.41 -14.68
C ILE A 15 31.81 -9.83 -14.55
N SER A 16 32.55 -10.10 -13.46
CA SER A 16 33.17 -11.42 -13.22
C SER A 16 32.23 -12.45 -12.58
N SER A 17 31.22 -12.01 -11.81
CA SER A 17 30.20 -12.89 -11.22
C SER A 17 29.14 -13.39 -12.22
N ALA A 18 28.93 -12.68 -13.34
CA ALA A 18 28.14 -13.21 -14.46
C ALA A 18 28.83 -14.39 -15.17
N CYS A 19 30.17 -14.40 -15.19
CA CYS A 19 31.00 -15.34 -15.94
C CYS A 19 31.07 -16.76 -15.32
N SER A 20 30.92 -16.87 -13.99
CA SER A 20 30.82 -18.17 -13.29
C SER A 20 29.37 -18.66 -13.17
N SER A 21 28.39 -17.79 -13.42
CA SER A 21 27.00 -18.07 -13.07
C SER A 21 26.30 -19.09 -13.98
N GLY A 22 26.67 -19.16 -15.25
CA GLY A 22 26.15 -20.12 -16.23
C GLY A 22 26.72 -21.52 -16.00
N GLU A 23 28.05 -21.64 -15.95
CA GLU A 23 28.74 -22.90 -15.64
C GLU A 23 28.35 -23.43 -14.25
N LYS A 24 28.21 -22.56 -13.24
CA LYS A 24 27.70 -22.96 -11.92
C LYS A 24 26.26 -23.49 -11.99
N ALA A 25 25.39 -22.87 -12.80
CA ALA A 25 24.04 -23.38 -13.00
C ALA A 25 24.04 -24.76 -13.68
N LEU A 26 24.94 -24.97 -14.64
CA LEU A 26 25.14 -26.27 -15.29
C LEU A 26 25.59 -27.34 -14.29
N GLN A 27 26.60 -27.03 -13.46
CA GLN A 27 27.11 -27.93 -12.42
C GLN A 27 26.06 -28.27 -11.35
N GLN A 28 25.10 -27.37 -11.12
CA GLN A 28 23.98 -27.57 -10.20
C GLN A 28 22.78 -28.29 -10.84
N GLY A 29 22.87 -28.71 -12.11
CA GLY A 29 21.77 -29.34 -12.84
C GLY A 29 20.64 -28.39 -13.25
N ASN A 30 20.82 -27.08 -13.12
CA ASN A 30 19.85 -26.08 -13.58
C ASN A 30 20.09 -25.74 -15.05
N TYR A 31 19.71 -26.67 -15.93
CA TYR A 31 20.03 -26.59 -17.36
C TYR A 31 19.38 -25.39 -18.07
N PHE A 32 18.14 -25.04 -17.73
CA PHE A 32 17.50 -23.85 -18.31
C PHE A 32 18.24 -22.56 -17.95
N ALA A 33 18.60 -22.38 -16.68
CA ALA A 33 19.35 -21.20 -16.27
C ALA A 33 20.75 -21.16 -16.89
N ALA A 34 21.39 -22.32 -17.06
CA ALA A 34 22.68 -22.40 -17.75
C ALA A 34 22.59 -21.92 -19.21
N VAL A 35 21.58 -22.39 -19.96
CA VAL A 35 21.32 -21.95 -21.35
C VAL A 35 21.01 -20.46 -21.40
N SER A 36 20.04 -19.99 -20.61
CA SER A 36 19.60 -18.58 -20.63
C SER A 36 20.75 -17.63 -20.29
N LYS A 37 21.53 -17.92 -19.24
CA LYS A 37 22.68 -17.08 -18.86
C LYS A 37 23.81 -17.12 -19.89
N ALA A 38 24.05 -18.27 -20.52
CA ALA A 38 25.06 -18.38 -21.57
C ALA A 38 24.66 -17.54 -22.79
N VAL A 39 23.41 -17.63 -23.24
CA VAL A 39 22.87 -16.80 -24.33
C VAL A 39 22.94 -15.32 -23.98
N ASP A 40 22.51 -14.91 -22.79
CA ASP A 40 22.57 -13.50 -22.37
C ASP A 40 24.02 -12.97 -22.36
N ARG A 41 24.98 -13.83 -22.00
CA ARG A 41 26.39 -13.46 -22.04
C ARG A 41 26.89 -13.31 -23.48
N LEU A 42 26.49 -14.20 -24.39
CA LEU A 42 26.84 -14.13 -25.81
C LEU A 42 26.20 -12.93 -26.52
N ARG A 43 24.99 -12.51 -26.11
CA ARG A 43 24.39 -11.25 -26.57
C ARG A 43 25.26 -10.04 -26.22
N SER A 44 25.91 -10.06 -25.06
CA SER A 44 26.77 -8.95 -24.60
C SER A 44 28.20 -9.05 -25.13
N ASN A 45 28.70 -10.26 -25.36
CA ASN A 45 30.05 -10.52 -25.85
C ASN A 45 30.06 -11.83 -26.67
N PRO A 46 29.95 -11.75 -28.01
CA PRO A 46 29.88 -12.89 -28.92
C PRO A 46 31.02 -13.90 -28.79
N ASP A 47 32.25 -13.40 -28.60
CA ASP A 47 33.48 -14.21 -28.60
C ASP A 47 33.80 -14.82 -27.23
N LYS A 48 32.85 -14.78 -26.28
CA LYS A 48 33.10 -15.24 -24.92
C LYS A 48 33.17 -16.77 -24.83
N VAL A 49 34.37 -17.32 -25.01
CA VAL A 49 34.68 -18.77 -25.00
C VAL A 49 33.91 -19.57 -23.94
N LYS A 50 34.00 -19.20 -22.65
CA LYS A 50 33.28 -19.93 -21.57
C LYS A 50 31.76 -19.96 -21.75
N ALA A 51 31.17 -18.90 -22.30
CA ALA A 51 29.73 -18.86 -22.56
C ALA A 51 29.36 -19.73 -23.77
N GLN A 52 30.21 -19.76 -24.80
CA GLN A 52 30.06 -20.67 -25.95
C GLN A 52 30.11 -22.13 -25.49
N GLU A 53 31.13 -22.51 -24.70
CA GLU A 53 31.27 -23.85 -24.11
C GLU A 53 30.08 -24.22 -23.23
N THR A 54 29.66 -23.30 -22.36
CA THR A 54 28.49 -23.51 -21.47
C THR A 54 27.24 -23.75 -22.31
N LEU A 55 27.00 -22.96 -23.35
CA LEU A 55 25.81 -23.10 -24.22
C LEU A 55 25.81 -24.46 -24.95
N LEU A 56 26.93 -24.82 -25.59
CA LEU A 56 27.09 -26.07 -26.33
C LEU A 56 26.87 -27.31 -25.44
N ARG A 57 27.28 -27.25 -24.17
CA ARG A 57 27.06 -28.35 -23.20
C ARG A 57 25.65 -28.34 -22.62
N SER A 58 25.17 -27.18 -22.20
CA SER A 58 23.92 -27.07 -21.43
C SER A 58 22.67 -27.26 -22.27
N TYR A 59 22.64 -26.82 -23.53
CA TYR A 59 21.46 -26.93 -24.38
C TYR A 59 21.02 -28.37 -24.66
N PRO A 60 21.86 -29.30 -25.17
CA PRO A 60 21.45 -30.68 -25.39
C PRO A 60 21.06 -31.39 -24.08
N LEU A 61 21.71 -31.07 -22.96
CA LEU A 61 21.32 -31.57 -21.65
C LEU A 61 19.95 -31.06 -21.23
N ALA A 62 19.65 -29.77 -21.47
CA ALA A 62 18.34 -29.18 -21.19
C ALA A 62 17.23 -29.85 -22.01
N ILE A 63 17.45 -30.05 -23.31
CA ILE A 63 16.50 -30.76 -24.19
C ILE A 63 16.22 -32.16 -23.65
N ASN A 64 17.26 -32.97 -23.47
CA ASN A 64 17.12 -34.35 -23.00
C ASN A 64 16.45 -34.43 -21.62
N TRP A 65 16.78 -33.50 -20.73
CA TRP A 65 16.19 -33.44 -19.40
C TRP A 65 14.68 -33.17 -19.47
N TYR A 66 14.26 -32.12 -20.18
CA TYR A 66 12.84 -31.78 -20.26
C TYR A 66 12.03 -32.79 -21.07
N GLU A 67 12.59 -33.38 -22.13
CA GLU A 67 11.91 -34.46 -22.86
C GLU A 67 11.72 -35.70 -21.98
N ARG A 68 12.72 -36.09 -21.18
CA ARG A 68 12.57 -37.16 -20.20
C ARG A 68 11.49 -36.86 -19.15
N GLU A 69 11.48 -35.65 -18.62
CA GLU A 69 10.48 -35.22 -17.64
C GLU A 69 9.07 -35.26 -18.24
N ILE A 70 8.90 -34.77 -19.47
CA ILE A 70 7.62 -34.85 -20.20
C ILE A 70 7.23 -36.31 -20.41
N ASN A 71 8.14 -37.17 -20.89
CA ASN A 71 7.86 -38.60 -21.10
C ASN A 71 7.45 -39.29 -19.79
N SER A 72 8.11 -38.97 -18.68
CA SER A 72 7.75 -39.45 -17.34
C SER A 72 6.35 -39.00 -16.92
N LEU A 73 6.01 -37.73 -17.13
CA LEU A 73 4.66 -37.20 -16.88
C LEU A 73 3.62 -37.92 -17.73
N MET A 74 3.87 -38.10 -19.03
CA MET A 74 2.94 -38.74 -19.95
C MET A 74 2.69 -40.22 -19.61
N ALA A 75 3.72 -40.91 -19.11
CA ALA A 75 3.62 -42.29 -18.62
C ALA A 75 2.96 -42.41 -17.23
N SER A 76 2.80 -41.31 -16.50
CA SER A 76 2.22 -41.31 -15.16
C SER A 76 0.68 -41.29 -15.16
N SER A 77 0.10 -41.58 -13.99
CA SER A 77 -1.33 -41.42 -13.68
C SER A 77 -1.70 -40.03 -13.16
N ASP A 78 -0.80 -39.04 -13.26
CA ASP A 78 -1.05 -37.68 -12.78
C ASP A 78 -2.19 -37.02 -13.57
N PRO A 79 -3.23 -36.49 -12.90
CA PRO A 79 -4.38 -35.87 -13.55
C PRO A 79 -4.05 -34.55 -14.27
N PHE A 80 -2.88 -33.97 -14.02
CA PHE A 80 -2.40 -32.71 -14.61
C PHE A 80 -1.14 -32.91 -15.46
N LYS A 81 -0.91 -34.11 -16.00
CA LYS A 81 0.29 -34.42 -16.78
C LYS A 81 0.45 -33.53 -18.02
N ASN A 82 -0.62 -33.23 -18.75
CA ASN A 82 -0.53 -32.33 -19.90
C ASN A 82 -0.30 -30.88 -19.45
N THR A 83 -1.00 -30.45 -18.39
CA THR A 83 -0.83 -29.13 -17.77
C THR A 83 0.63 -28.89 -17.34
N LYS A 84 1.26 -29.87 -16.68
CA LYS A 84 2.68 -29.81 -16.29
C LYS A 84 3.62 -29.84 -17.50
N SER A 85 3.27 -30.59 -18.55
CA SER A 85 4.04 -30.63 -19.79
C SER A 85 4.03 -29.30 -20.54
N VAL A 86 2.92 -28.54 -20.51
CA VAL A 86 2.85 -27.18 -21.09
C VAL A 86 3.95 -26.28 -20.51
N ASP A 87 4.18 -26.31 -19.19
CA ASP A 87 5.24 -25.52 -18.56
C ASP A 87 6.63 -25.92 -19.07
N LYS A 88 6.88 -27.22 -19.29
CA LYS A 88 8.16 -27.71 -19.82
C LYS A 88 8.35 -27.31 -21.29
N TYR A 89 7.32 -27.45 -22.11
CA TYR A 89 7.35 -27.00 -23.50
C TYR A 89 7.54 -25.49 -23.63
N ASN A 90 6.97 -24.70 -22.73
CA ASN A 90 7.23 -23.26 -22.67
C ASN A 90 8.72 -22.96 -22.39
N LEU A 91 9.36 -23.69 -21.47
CA LEU A 91 10.79 -23.54 -21.20
C LEU A 91 11.66 -23.95 -22.41
N LEU A 92 11.32 -25.05 -23.07
CA LEU A 92 11.97 -25.51 -24.30
C LEU A 92 11.88 -24.45 -25.42
N ASN A 93 10.67 -23.94 -25.69
CA ASN A 93 10.46 -22.89 -26.70
C ASN A 93 11.10 -21.56 -26.30
N ARG A 94 11.21 -21.26 -25.00
CA ARG A 94 11.96 -20.09 -24.54
C ARG A 94 13.45 -20.22 -24.85
N MET A 95 14.07 -21.37 -24.61
CA MET A 95 15.47 -21.60 -24.99
C MET A 95 15.68 -21.51 -26.51
N TYR A 96 14.78 -22.11 -27.29
CA TYR A 96 14.77 -21.98 -28.76
C TYR A 96 14.74 -20.51 -29.20
N ASN A 97 13.81 -19.73 -28.64
CA ASN A 97 13.68 -18.30 -28.95
C ASN A 97 14.90 -17.50 -28.49
N ASP A 98 15.47 -17.84 -27.33
CA ASP A 98 16.64 -17.15 -26.80
C ASP A 98 17.85 -17.32 -27.72
N ILE A 99 18.09 -18.55 -28.19
CA ILE A 99 19.14 -18.88 -29.16
C ILE A 99 18.89 -18.12 -30.48
N ASN A 100 17.69 -18.22 -31.05
CA ASN A 100 17.35 -17.58 -32.33
C ASN A 100 17.35 -16.05 -32.32
N ARG A 101 17.42 -15.42 -31.15
CA ARG A 101 17.54 -13.96 -31.00
C ARG A 101 18.98 -13.53 -30.69
N CYS A 102 19.95 -14.43 -30.75
CA CYS A 102 21.36 -14.15 -30.48
C CYS A 102 22.23 -14.68 -31.64
N PRO A 103 22.80 -13.81 -32.48
CA PRO A 103 23.58 -14.24 -33.66
C PRO A 103 24.70 -15.25 -33.32
N ALA A 104 25.48 -14.98 -32.28
CA ALA A 104 26.55 -15.87 -31.82
C ALA A 104 26.01 -17.23 -31.31
N ALA A 105 24.81 -17.27 -30.72
CA ALA A 105 24.21 -18.52 -30.27
C ALA A 105 23.68 -19.36 -31.45
N ILE A 106 23.16 -18.71 -32.49
CA ILE A 106 22.71 -19.39 -33.73
C ILE A 106 23.89 -20.04 -34.43
N GLU A 107 25.04 -19.37 -34.51
CA GLU A 107 26.24 -19.96 -35.12
C GLU A 107 26.69 -21.23 -34.39
N LEU A 108 26.57 -21.26 -33.06
CA LEU A 108 26.90 -22.43 -32.23
C LEU A 108 25.84 -23.53 -32.29
N ILE A 109 24.56 -23.16 -32.37
CA ILE A 109 23.41 -24.07 -32.38
C ILE A 109 22.48 -23.68 -33.54
N PRO A 110 22.87 -23.98 -34.79
CA PRO A 110 22.11 -23.54 -35.97
C PRO A 110 20.75 -24.23 -36.10
N ASN A 111 20.63 -25.44 -35.55
CA ASN A 111 19.43 -26.25 -35.60
C ASN A 111 18.76 -26.36 -34.23
N ALA A 112 18.54 -25.23 -33.56
CA ALA A 112 17.76 -25.22 -32.32
C ALA A 112 16.37 -25.81 -32.60
N LYS A 113 15.91 -26.71 -31.72
CA LYS A 113 14.68 -27.48 -31.89
C LYS A 113 13.51 -26.65 -31.37
N SER A 114 12.53 -26.39 -32.22
CA SER A 114 11.25 -25.84 -31.81
C SER A 114 10.34 -26.94 -31.29
N PHE A 115 9.55 -26.62 -30.27
CA PHE A 115 8.51 -27.48 -29.71
C PHE A 115 7.15 -26.79 -29.77
N HIS A 116 6.93 -25.92 -30.77
CA HIS A 116 5.72 -25.12 -30.85
C HIS A 116 4.48 -26.00 -31.08
N ASN A 117 4.57 -26.98 -31.99
CA ASN A 117 3.45 -27.87 -32.29
C ASN A 117 3.11 -28.76 -31.09
N GLU A 118 4.12 -29.28 -30.41
CA GLU A 118 3.98 -30.08 -29.20
C GLU A 118 3.38 -29.27 -28.06
N LEU A 119 3.76 -27.99 -27.93
CA LEU A 119 3.16 -27.06 -26.97
C LEU A 119 1.68 -26.85 -27.27
N GLU A 120 1.30 -26.59 -28.52
CA GLU A 120 -0.11 -26.36 -28.88
C GLU A 120 -0.96 -27.62 -28.65
N LEU A 121 -0.44 -28.81 -29.00
CA LEU A 121 -1.12 -30.07 -28.68
C LEU A 121 -1.23 -30.29 -27.16
N ALA A 122 -0.17 -30.02 -26.41
CA ALA A 122 -0.19 -30.12 -24.95
C ALA A 122 -1.21 -29.15 -24.34
N LYS A 123 -1.36 -27.92 -24.86
CA LYS A 123 -2.40 -26.97 -24.44
C LYS A 123 -3.81 -27.48 -24.71
N GLN A 124 -4.04 -28.05 -25.90
CA GLN A 124 -5.34 -28.66 -26.26
C GLN A 124 -5.72 -29.80 -25.30
N ASN A 125 -4.74 -30.59 -24.85
CA ASN A 125 -4.94 -31.66 -23.89
C ASN A 125 -4.98 -31.19 -22.42
N ALA A 126 -4.32 -30.07 -22.09
CA ALA A 126 -4.30 -29.50 -20.74
C ALA A 126 -5.58 -28.71 -20.40
N ALA A 127 -6.21 -28.09 -21.40
CA ALA A 127 -7.47 -27.38 -21.21
C ALA A 127 -8.57 -28.23 -20.54
N PRO A 128 -8.89 -29.48 -21.00
CA PRO A 128 -9.85 -30.34 -20.32
C PRO A 128 -9.42 -30.70 -18.89
N GLU A 129 -8.14 -31.01 -18.63
CA GLU A 129 -7.65 -31.34 -17.28
C GLU A 129 -7.97 -30.21 -16.28
N CYS A 130 -7.64 -28.97 -16.68
CA CYS A 130 -7.91 -27.78 -15.88
C CYS A 130 -9.40 -27.50 -15.77
N TYR A 131 -10.16 -27.58 -16.86
CA TYR A 131 -11.60 -27.34 -16.85
C TYR A 131 -12.33 -28.31 -15.90
N GLU A 132 -12.05 -29.62 -15.99
CA GLU A 132 -12.67 -30.62 -15.14
C GLU A 132 -12.26 -30.48 -13.67
N ALA A 133 -11.01 -30.10 -13.40
CA ALA A 133 -10.60 -29.74 -12.06
C ALA A 133 -11.39 -28.55 -11.51
N GLY A 134 -11.60 -27.51 -12.34
CA GLY A 134 -12.42 -26.36 -11.99
C GLY A 134 -13.86 -26.76 -11.65
N VAL A 135 -14.48 -27.63 -12.45
CA VAL A 135 -15.82 -28.15 -12.19
C VAL A 135 -15.88 -28.92 -10.87
N ARG A 136 -14.88 -29.78 -10.59
CA ARG A 136 -14.82 -30.55 -9.34
C ARG A 136 -14.65 -29.65 -8.11
N GLU A 137 -13.78 -28.64 -8.19
CA GLU A 137 -13.60 -27.66 -7.10
C GLU A 137 -14.90 -26.88 -6.88
N LEU A 138 -15.53 -26.38 -7.94
CA LEU A 138 -16.78 -25.62 -7.83
C LEU A 138 -17.91 -26.44 -7.20
N ALA A 139 -17.99 -27.73 -7.52
CA ALA A 139 -18.99 -28.65 -6.98
C ALA A 139 -18.85 -28.93 -5.47
N LYS A 140 -17.66 -28.72 -4.87
CA LYS A 140 -17.49 -28.82 -3.41
C LYS A 140 -18.24 -27.70 -2.67
N GLY A 141 -18.44 -26.57 -3.34
CA GLY A 141 -19.06 -25.38 -2.78
C GLY A 141 -18.14 -24.61 -1.83
N GLY A 142 -18.52 -23.37 -1.53
CA GLY A 142 -17.77 -22.50 -0.64
C GLY A 142 -16.73 -21.61 -1.34
N ARG A 143 -16.27 -20.60 -0.61
CA ARG A 143 -15.43 -19.52 -1.16
C ARG A 143 -14.05 -20.02 -1.62
N GLN A 144 -13.39 -20.83 -0.79
CA GLN A 144 -12.02 -21.27 -1.09
C GLN A 144 -11.97 -22.18 -2.32
N ASP A 145 -12.93 -23.10 -2.43
CA ASP A 145 -13.04 -23.98 -3.58
C ASP A 145 -13.44 -23.22 -4.84
N ALA A 146 -14.27 -22.18 -4.74
CA ALA A 146 -14.54 -21.27 -5.87
C ALA A 146 -13.30 -20.49 -6.35
N ILE A 147 -12.40 -20.06 -5.44
CA ILE A 147 -11.12 -19.46 -5.82
C ILE A 147 -10.26 -20.48 -6.58
N ASN A 148 -10.18 -21.71 -6.10
CA ASN A 148 -9.45 -22.79 -6.76
C ASN A 148 -10.05 -23.08 -8.14
N ALA A 149 -11.37 -23.16 -8.24
CA ALA A 149 -12.11 -23.36 -9.47
C ALA A 149 -11.83 -22.26 -10.49
N TYR A 150 -11.91 -21.00 -10.07
CA TYR A 150 -11.58 -19.84 -10.91
C TYR A 150 -10.16 -19.95 -11.48
N ASN A 151 -9.18 -20.30 -10.65
CA ASN A 151 -7.79 -20.45 -11.10
C ASN A 151 -7.63 -21.57 -12.14
N HIS A 152 -8.35 -22.67 -11.96
CA HIS A 152 -8.39 -23.77 -12.93
C HIS A 152 -9.05 -23.37 -14.25
N PHE A 153 -10.22 -22.73 -14.21
CA PHE A 153 -10.89 -22.21 -15.40
C PHE A 153 -10.04 -21.17 -16.13
N ASN A 154 -9.36 -20.30 -15.39
CA ASN A 154 -8.48 -19.30 -15.99
C ASN A 154 -7.29 -19.95 -16.73
N LYS A 155 -6.73 -21.03 -16.19
CA LYS A 155 -5.70 -21.84 -16.89
C LYS A 155 -6.27 -22.50 -18.14
N ALA A 156 -7.45 -23.12 -18.06
CA ALA A 156 -8.10 -23.72 -19.21
C ALA A 156 -8.33 -22.69 -20.33
N ASN A 157 -8.84 -21.50 -19.98
CA ASN A 157 -9.05 -20.40 -20.93
C ASN A 157 -7.73 -19.82 -21.48
N THR A 158 -6.64 -19.85 -20.70
CA THR A 158 -5.30 -19.46 -21.17
C THR A 158 -4.75 -20.46 -22.19
N PHE A 159 -5.00 -21.75 -21.99
CA PHE A 159 -4.51 -22.80 -22.88
C PHE A 159 -5.33 -22.86 -24.17
N VAL A 160 -6.66 -22.84 -24.05
CA VAL A 160 -7.59 -22.80 -25.18
C VAL A 160 -8.62 -21.72 -24.89
N PRO A 161 -8.52 -20.54 -25.56
CA PRO A 161 -9.49 -19.47 -25.39
C PRO A 161 -10.91 -19.94 -25.71
N ASN A 162 -11.87 -19.57 -24.85
CA ASN A 162 -13.28 -19.97 -24.97
C ASN A 162 -13.47 -21.49 -25.04
N TYR A 163 -12.66 -22.26 -24.29
CA TYR A 163 -12.86 -23.70 -24.15
C TYR A 163 -14.24 -23.99 -23.53
N ARG A 164 -15.15 -24.57 -24.33
CA ARG A 164 -16.54 -24.83 -23.91
C ARG A 164 -17.23 -23.56 -23.37
N ASP A 165 -17.78 -23.62 -22.17
CA ASP A 165 -18.46 -22.57 -21.40
C ASP A 165 -17.53 -21.95 -20.33
N VAL A 166 -16.20 -22.00 -20.50
CA VAL A 166 -15.24 -21.53 -19.48
C VAL A 166 -15.46 -20.07 -19.05
N GLN A 167 -16.00 -19.21 -19.92
CA GLN A 167 -16.31 -17.81 -19.58
C GLN A 167 -17.46 -17.73 -18.55
N GLU A 168 -18.50 -18.54 -18.71
CA GLU A 168 -19.61 -18.62 -17.76
C GLU A 168 -19.12 -19.19 -16.43
N LYS A 169 -18.30 -20.25 -16.49
CA LYS A 169 -17.70 -20.86 -15.31
C LYS A 169 -16.74 -19.93 -14.55
N LEU A 170 -16.00 -19.09 -15.26
CA LEU A 170 -15.19 -18.03 -14.65
C LEU A 170 -16.05 -17.02 -13.90
N ALA A 171 -17.13 -16.55 -14.50
CA ALA A 171 -18.05 -15.61 -13.86
C ALA A 171 -18.76 -16.22 -12.64
N GLU A 172 -19.21 -17.47 -12.75
CA GLU A 172 -19.82 -18.23 -11.64
C GLU A 172 -18.84 -18.39 -10.47
N ALA A 173 -17.62 -18.88 -10.75
CA ALA A 173 -16.60 -19.07 -9.73
C ALA A 173 -16.15 -17.73 -9.12
N GLU A 174 -16.02 -16.67 -9.91
CA GLU A 174 -15.68 -15.33 -9.42
C GLU A 174 -16.76 -14.77 -8.51
N TYR A 175 -18.03 -14.93 -8.89
CA TYR A 175 -19.16 -14.51 -8.06
C TYR A 175 -19.11 -15.20 -6.70
N ILE A 176 -18.96 -16.53 -6.65
CA ILE A 176 -18.92 -17.28 -5.39
C ILE A 176 -17.65 -16.97 -4.59
N ALA A 177 -16.50 -16.82 -5.25
CA ALA A 177 -15.23 -16.49 -4.61
C ALA A 177 -15.21 -15.07 -4.01
N THR A 178 -15.96 -14.13 -4.61
CA THR A 178 -15.94 -12.73 -4.20
C THR A 178 -16.65 -12.53 -2.88
N LEU A 179 -15.94 -11.96 -1.91
CA LEU A 179 -16.49 -11.49 -0.65
C LEU A 179 -17.26 -10.18 -0.88
N LYS A 180 -18.56 -10.17 -0.62
CA LYS A 180 -19.42 -8.98 -0.73
C LYS A 180 -19.50 -8.31 0.63
N VAL A 181 -19.00 -7.08 0.70
CA VAL A 181 -18.85 -6.33 1.94
C VAL A 181 -19.69 -5.07 1.88
N VAL A 182 -20.66 -4.92 2.78
CA VAL A 182 -21.47 -3.69 2.89
C VAL A 182 -20.85 -2.75 3.91
N ILE A 183 -20.69 -1.48 3.53
CA ILE A 183 -20.23 -0.40 4.42
C ILE A 183 -21.46 0.32 4.96
N GLU A 184 -21.75 0.19 6.25
CA GLU A 184 -22.92 0.85 6.85
C GLU A 184 -22.76 2.36 6.94
N HIS A 185 -23.91 3.04 7.07
CA HIS A 185 -23.92 4.46 7.41
C HIS A 185 -23.46 4.68 8.84
N ILE A 186 -22.66 5.72 9.06
CA ILE A 186 -22.23 6.10 10.40
C ILE A 186 -23.43 6.74 11.11
N PRO A 187 -23.99 6.11 12.16
CA PRO A 187 -25.13 6.67 12.85
C PRO A 187 -24.68 7.90 13.63
N VAL A 188 -25.32 9.05 13.38
CA VAL A 188 -25.11 10.27 14.17
C VAL A 188 -26.45 10.83 14.63
N HIS A 189 -26.70 10.69 15.93
CA HIS A 189 -27.95 11.13 16.58
C HIS A 189 -28.07 12.67 16.66
N SER A 190 -26.95 13.40 16.62
CA SER A 190 -26.96 14.86 16.64
C SER A 190 -27.22 15.45 15.26
N LYS A 191 -28.40 16.07 15.07
CA LYS A 191 -28.76 16.80 13.84
C LYS A 191 -27.73 17.85 13.46
N ARG A 192 -27.07 18.49 14.44
CA ARG A 192 -26.05 19.53 14.23
C ARG A 192 -24.83 19.02 13.46
N TYR A 193 -24.45 17.75 13.65
CA TYR A 193 -23.20 17.18 13.12
C TYR A 193 -23.42 16.16 11.99
N GLN A 194 -24.67 15.98 11.52
CA GLN A 194 -24.99 15.05 10.44
C GLN A 194 -24.19 15.34 9.15
N VAL A 195 -24.01 16.61 8.81
CA VAL A 195 -23.26 17.01 7.60
C VAL A 195 -21.78 16.63 7.73
N SER A 196 -21.15 16.98 8.85
CA SER A 196 -19.73 16.68 9.08
C SER A 196 -19.46 15.17 9.16
N ALA A 197 -20.36 14.42 9.80
CA ALA A 197 -20.28 12.97 9.86
C ALA A 197 -20.47 12.30 8.50
N LYS A 198 -21.41 12.81 7.68
CA LYS A 198 -21.60 12.36 6.30
C LYS A 198 -20.36 12.63 5.46
N PHE A 199 -19.76 13.81 5.59
CA PHE A 199 -18.51 14.13 4.89
C PHE A 199 -17.38 13.16 5.28
N PHE A 200 -17.21 12.87 6.58
CA PHE A 200 -16.25 11.87 7.05
C PHE A 200 -16.55 10.46 6.48
N GLN A 201 -17.83 10.04 6.49
CA GLN A 201 -18.25 8.77 5.90
C GLN A 201 -17.90 8.70 4.41
N ASP A 202 -18.18 9.77 3.65
CA ASP A 202 -17.91 9.82 2.22
C ASP A 202 -16.40 9.69 1.94
N GLN A 203 -15.55 10.36 2.73
CA GLN A 203 -14.10 10.22 2.64
C GLN A 203 -13.62 8.79 2.91
N VAL A 204 -14.11 8.15 3.98
CA VAL A 204 -13.76 6.76 4.31
C VAL A 204 -14.23 5.81 3.20
N THR A 205 -15.46 5.98 2.73
CA THR A 205 -16.05 5.16 1.66
C THR A 205 -15.26 5.29 0.36
N GLN A 206 -14.93 6.53 -0.03
CA GLN A 206 -14.08 6.79 -1.19
C GLN A 206 -12.70 6.15 -1.03
N TYR A 207 -12.09 6.24 0.16
CA TYR A 207 -10.80 5.58 0.41
C TYR A 207 -10.89 4.07 0.17
N ILE A 208 -11.90 3.41 0.75
CA ILE A 208 -12.08 1.96 0.64
C ILE A 208 -12.19 1.56 -0.83
N PHE A 209 -13.07 2.21 -1.61
CA PHE A 209 -13.25 1.89 -3.03
C PHE A 209 -12.00 2.08 -3.89
N HIS A 210 -11.23 3.14 -3.65
CA HIS A 210 -10.09 3.46 -4.50
C HIS A 210 -8.79 2.75 -4.10
N ASN A 211 -8.61 2.47 -2.80
CA ASN A 211 -7.32 2.03 -2.24
C ASN A 211 -7.31 0.57 -1.78
N ILE A 212 -8.46 -0.06 -1.57
CA ILE A 212 -8.55 -1.46 -1.15
C ILE A 212 -9.03 -2.30 -2.33
N LYS A 213 -8.10 -2.61 -3.26
CA LYS A 213 -8.38 -3.44 -4.44
C LYS A 213 -7.92 -4.87 -4.21
N ARG A 214 -8.89 -5.79 -4.07
CA ARG A 214 -8.65 -7.24 -4.00
C ARG A 214 -9.51 -7.93 -5.03
N LYS A 215 -8.96 -8.97 -5.68
CA LYS A 215 -9.64 -9.66 -6.78
C LYS A 215 -10.98 -10.24 -6.34
N PHE A 216 -11.02 -10.80 -5.13
CA PHE A 216 -12.18 -11.50 -4.58
C PHE A 216 -12.78 -10.76 -3.37
N VAL A 217 -12.76 -9.43 -3.40
CA VAL A 217 -13.49 -8.59 -2.44
C VAL A 217 -14.15 -7.44 -3.19
N ARG A 218 -15.44 -7.26 -2.97
CA ARG A 218 -16.22 -6.16 -3.52
C ARG A 218 -16.96 -5.45 -2.41
N PHE A 219 -16.71 -4.14 -2.32
CA PHE A 219 -17.40 -3.27 -1.38
C PHE A 219 -18.69 -2.74 -1.99
N TYR A 220 -19.67 -2.45 -1.13
CA TYR A 220 -20.95 -1.88 -1.48
C TYR A 220 -21.32 -0.80 -0.47
N THR A 221 -21.86 0.31 -0.97
CA THR A 221 -22.70 1.17 -0.14
C THR A 221 -24.07 0.51 0.06
N PRO A 222 -24.86 0.90 1.08
CA PRO A 222 -26.18 0.31 1.30
C PRO A 222 -27.10 0.50 0.10
N LYS A 223 -27.03 1.67 -0.56
CA LYS A 223 -27.76 1.96 -1.80
C LYS A 223 -27.34 1.04 -2.96
N GLN A 224 -26.06 0.73 -3.12
CA GLN A 224 -25.60 -0.19 -4.16
C GLN A 224 -26.06 -1.62 -3.88
N ALA A 225 -25.99 -2.06 -2.62
CA ALA A 225 -26.48 -3.38 -2.22
C ALA A 225 -27.98 -3.52 -2.53
N GLU A 226 -28.79 -2.49 -2.22
CA GLU A 226 -30.22 -2.47 -2.55
C GLU A 226 -30.47 -2.52 -4.07
N LEU A 227 -29.77 -1.69 -4.86
CA LEU A 227 -29.92 -1.66 -6.33
C LEU A 227 -29.55 -3.00 -6.99
N GLU A 228 -28.54 -3.70 -6.45
CA GLU A 228 -28.11 -5.01 -6.93
C GLU A 228 -28.86 -6.18 -6.26
N LYS A 229 -29.86 -5.90 -5.41
CA LYS A 229 -30.63 -6.89 -4.65
C LYS A 229 -29.74 -7.84 -3.83
N LEU A 230 -28.65 -7.31 -3.28
CA LEU A 230 -27.78 -8.04 -2.37
C LEU A 230 -28.42 -8.09 -0.97
N GLU A 231 -29.26 -9.09 -0.76
CA GLU A 231 -29.97 -9.30 0.51
C GLU A 231 -29.05 -9.88 1.61
N TYR A 232 -28.08 -10.72 1.21
CA TYR A 232 -27.18 -11.44 2.11
C TYR A 232 -25.71 -11.11 1.76
N PRO A 233 -25.14 -10.00 2.27
CA PRO A 233 -23.71 -9.77 2.16
C PRO A 233 -22.92 -10.79 2.99
N ASP A 234 -21.64 -10.98 2.71
CA ASP A 234 -20.79 -11.86 3.52
C ASP A 234 -20.31 -11.14 4.79
N GLN A 235 -20.03 -9.83 4.66
CA GLN A 235 -19.54 -9.00 5.76
C GLN A 235 -20.18 -7.62 5.78
N VAL A 236 -20.20 -7.05 6.97
CA VAL A 236 -20.65 -5.69 7.23
C VAL A 236 -19.56 -4.92 7.96
N ILE A 237 -19.20 -3.75 7.44
CA ILE A 237 -18.36 -2.77 8.12
C ILE A 237 -19.28 -1.77 8.82
N ALA A 238 -19.34 -1.88 10.14
CA ALA A 238 -20.08 -0.95 11.00
C ALA A 238 -19.09 0.04 11.63
N ILE A 239 -19.33 1.33 11.41
CA ILE A 239 -18.50 2.42 11.93
C ILE A 239 -19.42 3.39 12.66
N GLY A 240 -19.05 3.80 13.88
CA GLY A 240 -19.87 4.70 14.70
C GLY A 240 -19.03 5.50 15.67
N PHE A 241 -19.43 6.75 15.93
CA PHE A 241 -18.86 7.50 17.05
C PHE A 241 -19.54 7.05 18.34
N GLU A 242 -18.74 6.54 19.29
CA GLU A 242 -19.25 6.18 20.62
C GLU A 242 -19.46 7.44 21.47
N GLU A 243 -18.48 8.34 21.44
CA GLU A 243 -18.52 9.62 22.12
C GLU A 243 -17.72 10.67 21.34
N PHE A 244 -18.14 11.92 21.42
CA PHE A 244 -17.36 13.06 20.96
C PHE A 244 -17.80 14.35 21.65
N ILE A 245 -16.86 15.27 21.78
CA ILE A 245 -17.03 16.62 22.31
C ILE A 245 -16.43 17.57 21.27
N ILE A 246 -17.16 18.64 20.94
CA ILE A 246 -16.73 19.61 19.92
C ILE A 246 -16.88 21.02 20.46
N GLY A 247 -15.78 21.77 20.45
CA GLY A 247 -15.77 23.18 20.82
C GLY A 247 -15.80 23.42 22.33
N GLU A 248 -15.29 22.48 23.13
CA GLU A 248 -15.16 22.68 24.59
C GLU A 248 -14.18 23.81 24.86
N THR A 249 -14.69 24.95 25.32
CA THR A 249 -13.93 26.19 25.44
C THR A 249 -13.48 26.41 26.89
N HIS A 250 -12.20 26.65 27.08
CA HIS A 250 -11.58 27.01 28.35
C HIS A 250 -10.88 28.36 28.20
N ASP A 251 -11.36 29.35 28.94
CA ASP A 251 -10.75 30.67 29.02
C ASP A 251 -9.97 30.81 30.33
N THR A 252 -8.70 31.21 30.25
CA THR A 252 -7.86 31.48 31.42
C THR A 252 -7.24 32.87 31.30
N ASN A 253 -7.20 33.61 32.41
CA ASN A 253 -6.65 34.96 32.46
C ASN A 253 -5.49 34.99 33.45
N PHE A 254 -4.37 35.55 33.02
CA PHE A 254 -3.16 35.72 33.82
C PHE A 254 -2.85 37.20 33.98
N GLU A 255 -2.55 37.59 35.22
CA GLU A 255 -2.10 38.94 35.56
C GLU A 255 -0.77 38.84 36.29
N LYS A 256 0.23 39.60 35.84
CA LYS A 256 1.53 39.67 36.53
C LYS A 256 2.17 41.04 36.40
N GLU A 257 2.89 41.44 37.43
CA GLU A 257 3.80 42.58 37.39
C GLU A 257 5.13 42.12 36.77
N VAL A 258 5.51 42.75 35.67
CA VAL A 258 6.79 42.50 34.98
C VAL A 258 7.74 43.68 35.22
N THR A 259 9.03 43.38 35.30
CA THR A 259 10.09 44.37 35.53
C THR A 259 11.21 44.12 34.53
N SER A 260 11.80 45.19 33.99
CA SER A 260 12.90 45.07 33.03
C SER A 260 14.06 44.25 33.60
N ALA A 261 14.61 43.36 32.76
CA ALA A 261 15.74 42.50 33.14
C ALA A 261 16.93 43.36 33.57
N ASP A 262 17.26 44.37 32.75
CA ASP A 262 18.31 45.35 32.99
C ASP A 262 17.75 46.74 33.34
N SER A 263 18.63 47.61 33.85
CA SER A 263 18.28 49.01 34.09
C SER A 263 18.24 49.75 32.76
N VAL A 264 17.12 50.39 32.45
CA VAL A 264 16.93 51.17 31.23
C VAL A 264 17.05 52.66 31.55
N GLU A 265 17.41 53.46 30.56
CA GLU A 265 17.45 54.92 30.74
C GLU A 265 16.02 55.44 31.00
N VAL A 266 15.80 55.99 32.20
CA VAL A 266 14.50 56.51 32.65
C VAL A 266 14.46 58.05 32.67
N GLY A 267 15.58 58.72 32.40
CA GLY A 267 15.66 60.17 32.33
C GLY A 267 17.10 60.69 32.38
N SER A 268 17.25 62.01 32.50
CA SER A 268 18.56 62.65 32.74
C SER A 268 18.45 63.69 33.84
N THR A 269 19.51 63.85 34.65
CA THR A 269 19.59 64.88 35.69
C THR A 269 20.81 65.77 35.46
N THR A 270 20.67 67.07 35.75
CA THR A 270 21.74 68.05 35.58
C THR A 270 22.44 68.25 36.92
N LEU A 271 23.74 67.95 36.98
CA LEU A 271 24.57 68.18 38.16
C LEU A 271 24.74 69.69 38.40
N LYS A 272 25.09 70.08 39.63
CA LYS A 272 25.38 71.50 39.98
C LYS A 272 26.51 72.12 39.14
N SER A 273 27.30 71.30 38.46
CA SER A 273 28.34 71.67 37.49
C SER A 273 27.83 71.97 36.07
N GLY A 274 26.54 71.77 35.78
CA GLY A 274 25.94 71.96 34.45
C GLY A 274 25.96 70.73 33.53
N GLU A 275 26.57 69.62 33.96
CA GLU A 275 26.66 68.38 33.19
C GLU A 275 25.38 67.53 33.31
N LYS A 276 24.86 67.04 32.17
CA LYS A 276 23.68 66.15 32.12
C LYS A 276 24.12 64.68 32.17
N ILE A 277 23.74 63.99 33.22
CA ILE A 277 23.97 62.54 33.38
C ILE A 277 22.68 61.75 33.15
N LYS A 278 22.81 60.59 32.50
CA LYS A 278 21.71 59.65 32.26
C LYS A 278 21.40 58.86 33.53
N VAL A 279 20.12 58.75 33.86
CA VAL A 279 19.62 57.99 35.01
C VAL A 279 19.07 56.66 34.50
N TYR A 280 19.61 55.56 35.01
CA TYR A 280 19.17 54.20 34.68
C TYR A 280 18.41 53.62 35.87
N ASN A 281 17.26 53.02 35.60
CA ASN A 281 16.46 52.34 36.62
C ASN A 281 15.69 51.18 36.01
N LYS A 282 15.23 50.25 36.85
CA LYS A 282 14.32 49.20 36.37
C LYS A 282 12.93 49.78 36.19
N VAL A 283 12.32 49.51 35.03
CA VAL A 283 10.96 49.91 34.72
C VAL A 283 10.01 48.74 34.91
N LYS A 284 8.73 49.05 35.12
CA LYS A 284 7.71 48.04 35.41
C LYS A 284 6.48 48.22 34.53
N ALA A 285 5.79 47.12 34.29
CA ALA A 285 4.48 47.12 33.68
C ALA A 285 3.61 46.04 34.33
N LYS A 286 2.30 46.26 34.25
CA LYS A 286 1.29 45.28 34.63
C LYS A 286 0.80 44.60 33.36
N LEU A 287 1.11 43.31 33.21
CA LEU A 287 0.78 42.53 32.04
C LEU A 287 -0.48 41.69 32.29
N HIS A 288 -1.43 41.78 31.37
CA HIS A 288 -2.66 40.99 31.32
C HIS A 288 -2.62 40.10 30.08
N ILE A 289 -2.71 38.78 30.29
CA ILE A 289 -2.73 37.79 29.22
C ILE A 289 -4.05 37.01 29.32
N HIS A 290 -4.71 36.86 28.18
CA HIS A 290 -5.92 36.08 27.99
C HIS A 290 -5.60 34.89 27.10
N ASN A 291 -5.97 33.70 27.58
CA ASN A 291 -5.74 32.44 26.89
C ASN A 291 -7.08 31.78 26.63
N ARG A 292 -7.32 31.39 25.38
CA ARG A 292 -8.47 30.59 24.98
C ARG A 292 -8.02 29.28 24.37
N GLU A 293 -8.51 28.20 24.95
CA GLU A 293 -8.32 26.84 24.48
C GLU A 293 -9.68 26.26 24.05
N VAL A 294 -9.76 25.72 22.84
CA VAL A 294 -10.97 25.09 22.30
C VAL A 294 -10.65 23.67 21.88
N ILE A 295 -11.14 22.73 22.68
CA ILE A 295 -10.84 21.30 22.56
C ILE A 295 -11.98 20.61 21.81
N SER A 296 -11.61 19.78 20.84
CA SER A 296 -12.52 18.83 20.19
C SER A 296 -11.89 17.45 20.18
N LYS A 297 -12.63 16.44 20.63
CA LYS A 297 -12.12 15.06 20.76
C LYS A 297 -13.24 14.06 20.55
N GLY A 298 -12.90 12.84 20.16
CA GLY A 298 -13.88 11.77 20.03
C GLY A 298 -13.27 10.39 19.88
N LEU A 299 -14.13 9.38 20.04
CA LEU A 299 -13.82 7.98 19.94
C LEU A 299 -14.70 7.33 18.88
N LEU A 300 -14.08 6.81 17.83
CA LEU A 300 -14.74 6.10 16.75
C LEU A 300 -14.53 4.59 16.91
N ALA A 301 -15.62 3.83 16.92
CA ALA A 301 -15.59 2.38 16.90
C ALA A 301 -15.74 1.83 15.47
N LEU A 302 -14.93 0.84 15.16
CA LEU A 302 -15.02 -0.02 13.98
C LEU A 302 -15.38 -1.43 14.43
N LYS A 303 -16.36 -2.02 13.75
CA LYS A 303 -16.63 -3.46 13.78
C LYS A 303 -16.70 -3.97 12.34
N VAL A 304 -15.99 -5.07 12.07
CA VAL A 304 -16.21 -5.88 10.86
C VAL A 304 -16.90 -7.15 11.31
N ILE A 305 -18.07 -7.40 10.76
CA ILE A 305 -19.01 -8.43 11.23
C ILE A 305 -19.26 -9.40 10.08
N GLU A 306 -19.22 -10.70 10.35
CA GLU A 306 -19.71 -11.75 9.46
C GLU A 306 -21.24 -11.77 9.50
N PHE A 307 -21.90 -11.64 8.35
CA PHE A 307 -23.34 -11.38 8.31
C PHE A 307 -24.18 -12.57 8.79
N ASP A 308 -23.80 -13.78 8.38
CA ASP A 308 -24.59 -15.00 8.63
C ASP A 308 -24.77 -15.32 10.12
N ASN A 309 -23.67 -15.30 10.87
CA ASN A 309 -23.66 -15.69 12.29
C ASN A 309 -23.39 -14.51 13.25
N GLN A 310 -23.33 -13.28 12.74
CA GLN A 310 -23.05 -12.05 13.51
C GLN A 310 -21.71 -12.08 14.26
N LYS A 311 -20.75 -12.90 13.81
CA LYS A 311 -19.43 -13.00 14.43
C LYS A 311 -18.62 -11.75 14.16
N ILE A 312 -18.05 -11.17 15.20
CA ILE A 312 -17.12 -10.04 15.10
C ILE A 312 -15.76 -10.55 14.59
N LEU A 313 -15.40 -10.17 13.37
CA LEU A 313 -14.13 -10.50 12.72
C LEU A 313 -13.03 -9.48 13.04
N ASN A 314 -13.41 -8.23 13.29
CA ASN A 314 -12.51 -7.18 13.77
C ASN A 314 -13.28 -6.21 14.65
N GLN A 315 -12.61 -5.71 15.70
CA GLN A 315 -13.12 -4.63 16.53
C GLN A 315 -11.97 -3.74 16.96
N LYS A 316 -12.10 -2.44 16.69
CA LYS A 316 -11.11 -1.43 17.03
C LYS A 316 -11.78 -0.12 17.41
N GLN A 317 -11.08 0.67 18.21
CA GLN A 317 -11.47 2.03 18.54
C GLN A 317 -10.33 2.97 18.15
N PHE A 318 -10.70 4.16 17.69
CA PHE A 318 -9.79 5.18 17.21
C PHE A 318 -10.12 6.49 17.89
N ALA A 319 -9.17 6.99 18.69
CA ALA A 319 -9.31 8.27 19.35
C ALA A 319 -8.72 9.39 18.48
N GLY A 320 -9.37 10.54 18.48
CA GLY A 320 -8.90 11.75 17.82
C GLY A 320 -9.11 12.96 18.71
N GLN A 321 -8.17 13.89 18.66
CA GLN A 321 -8.26 15.16 19.37
C GLN A 321 -7.64 16.27 18.52
N PHE A 322 -8.25 17.44 18.58
CA PHE A 322 -7.73 18.69 18.07
C PHE A 322 -7.87 19.76 19.17
N ASN A 323 -6.81 20.54 19.35
CA ASN A 323 -6.78 21.65 20.29
C ASN A 323 -6.47 22.94 19.56
N TRP A 324 -7.44 23.85 19.50
CA TRP A 324 -7.21 25.20 19.03
C TRP A 324 -6.85 26.09 20.21
N PHE A 325 -5.76 26.83 20.09
CA PHE A 325 -5.22 27.65 21.16
C PHE A 325 -4.90 29.05 20.64
N TYR A 326 -5.29 30.07 21.40
CA TYR A 326 -5.00 31.46 21.08
C TYR A 326 -4.75 32.29 22.33
N GLU A 327 -3.73 33.14 22.30
CA GLU A 327 -3.38 34.06 23.37
C GLU A 327 -3.38 35.50 22.85
N TRP A 328 -3.96 36.41 23.62
CA TRP A 328 -3.89 37.85 23.39
C TRP A 328 -3.73 38.57 24.73
N GLY A 329 -3.23 39.80 24.70
CA GLY A 329 -2.94 40.50 25.94
C GLY A 329 -2.90 42.00 25.78
N HIS A 330 -2.69 42.66 26.90
CA HIS A 330 -2.36 44.07 26.95
C HIS A 330 -1.52 44.35 28.20
N PHE A 331 -0.79 45.45 28.19
CA PHE A 331 -0.01 45.87 29.36
C PHE A 331 -0.26 47.32 29.70
N ASN A 332 -0.10 47.64 30.98
CA ASN A 332 -0.19 49.00 31.51
C ASN A 332 1.15 49.32 32.19
N GLY A 333 1.95 50.22 31.60
CA GLY A 333 3.25 50.62 32.12
C GLY A 333 4.29 50.82 31.02
N ASP A 334 5.57 50.67 31.35
CA ASP A 334 6.67 50.83 30.38
C ASP A 334 6.87 49.55 29.57
N GLU A 335 6.74 49.65 28.24
CA GLU A 335 6.91 48.55 27.28
C GLU A 335 8.24 47.81 27.47
N ARG A 336 9.31 48.53 27.85
CA ARG A 336 10.65 47.97 28.06
C ARG A 336 10.73 47.05 29.29
N ALA A 337 9.66 46.94 30.08
CA ALA A 337 9.54 45.97 31.15
C ALA A 337 9.15 44.57 30.66
N LEU A 338 8.62 44.45 29.43
CA LEU A 338 8.19 43.20 28.82
C LEU A 338 9.32 42.54 28.03
N THR A 339 9.25 41.22 27.91
CA THR A 339 10.04 40.43 26.95
C THR A 339 9.44 40.53 25.55
N GLU A 340 10.24 40.22 24.52
CA GLU A 340 9.78 40.20 23.12
C GLU A 340 8.56 39.27 22.92
N LYS A 341 8.52 38.12 23.59
CA LYS A 341 7.38 37.20 23.53
C LYS A 341 6.10 37.82 24.14
N GLU A 342 6.23 38.55 25.24
CA GLU A 342 5.09 39.20 25.90
C GLU A 342 4.56 40.37 25.07
N LEU A 343 5.46 41.09 24.39
CA LEU A 343 5.07 42.13 23.43
C LEU A 343 4.30 41.55 22.26
N GLN A 344 4.77 40.45 21.65
CA GLN A 344 4.05 39.76 20.59
C GLN A 344 2.64 39.31 21.02
N ILE A 345 2.46 38.86 22.27
CA ILE A 345 1.13 38.53 22.80
C ILE A 345 0.25 39.77 22.93
N CYS A 346 0.82 40.92 23.29
CA CYS A 346 0.10 42.19 23.40
C CYS A 346 -0.23 42.84 22.04
N GLU A 347 0.45 42.43 20.96
CA GLU A 347 0.12 42.82 19.58
C GLU A 347 -1.07 42.04 19.01
N ASN A 348 -1.43 40.89 19.61
CA ASN A 348 -2.55 40.08 19.16
C ASN A 348 -3.90 40.69 19.56
N GLU A 349 -4.87 40.66 18.63
CA GLU A 349 -6.27 41.00 18.91
C GLU A 349 -7.10 39.75 19.21
N PRO A 350 -8.13 39.81 20.06
CA PRO A 350 -9.00 38.67 20.32
C PRO A 350 -9.69 38.17 19.05
N ILE A 351 -9.48 36.89 18.72
CA ILE A 351 -10.14 36.23 17.57
C ILE A 351 -11.19 35.21 18.01
N LEU A 352 -12.16 34.97 17.12
CA LEU A 352 -13.14 33.90 17.29
C LEU A 352 -12.50 32.54 16.99
N PRO A 353 -12.85 31.49 17.75
CA PRO A 353 -12.40 30.14 17.43
C PRO A 353 -13.01 29.64 16.11
N PRO A 354 -12.40 28.62 15.48
CA PRO A 354 -12.96 27.98 14.30
C PRO A 354 -14.39 27.47 14.54
N PRO A 355 -15.25 27.45 13.50
CA PRO A 355 -16.59 26.92 13.64
C PRO A 355 -16.57 25.43 13.98
N HIS A 356 -17.62 24.94 14.64
CA HIS A 356 -17.69 23.56 15.11
C HIS A 356 -17.54 22.52 13.99
N GLN A 357 -17.89 22.85 12.74
CA GLN A 357 -17.71 21.96 11.60
C GLN A 357 -16.23 21.75 11.25
N ASP A 358 -15.43 22.82 11.30
CA ASP A 358 -13.99 22.74 11.04
C ASP A 358 -13.30 21.99 12.18
N LEU A 359 -13.67 22.29 13.43
CA LEU A 359 -13.18 21.55 14.59
C LEU A 359 -13.49 20.04 14.50
N PHE A 360 -14.67 19.67 13.96
CA PHE A 360 -15.03 18.28 13.69
C PHE A 360 -14.07 17.63 12.69
N ILE A 361 -13.82 18.32 11.58
CA ILE A 361 -12.91 17.84 10.53
C ILE A 361 -11.50 17.66 11.12
N GLU A 362 -11.02 18.62 11.91
CA GLU A 362 -9.69 18.57 12.49
C GLU A 362 -9.49 17.38 13.44
N PHE A 363 -10.40 17.13 14.38
CA PHE A 363 -10.22 16.01 15.32
C PHE A 363 -10.36 14.64 14.63
N THR A 364 -11.09 14.56 13.50
CA THR A 364 -11.27 13.31 12.75
C THR A 364 -10.12 12.97 11.81
N LYS A 365 -9.20 13.88 11.52
CA LYS A 365 -7.99 13.60 10.72
C LYS A 365 -7.15 12.41 11.23
N PRO A 366 -6.74 12.34 12.51
CA PRO A 366 -6.02 11.18 13.03
C PRO A 366 -6.87 9.89 12.97
N ILE A 367 -8.15 9.98 13.31
CA ILE A 367 -9.10 8.86 13.23
C ILE A 367 -9.17 8.30 11.81
N TYR A 368 -9.31 9.17 10.80
CA TYR A 368 -9.37 8.79 9.39
C TYR A 368 -8.11 8.02 8.97
N LYS A 369 -6.93 8.53 9.32
CA LYS A 369 -5.65 7.89 9.00
C LYS A 369 -5.57 6.48 9.58
N ASP A 370 -5.88 6.33 10.86
CA ASP A 370 -5.73 5.04 11.56
C ASP A 370 -6.81 4.03 11.13
N LEU A 371 -8.05 4.49 10.96
CA LEU A 371 -9.16 3.69 10.46
C LEU A 371 -8.86 3.12 9.06
N THR A 372 -8.44 3.98 8.13
CA THR A 372 -8.17 3.58 6.75
C THR A 372 -6.98 2.62 6.65
N GLN A 373 -5.95 2.82 7.48
CA GLN A 373 -4.83 1.90 7.59
C GLN A 373 -5.26 0.53 8.13
N GLU A 374 -6.11 0.50 9.17
CA GLU A 374 -6.60 -0.75 9.74
C GLU A 374 -7.52 -1.51 8.78
N LEU A 375 -8.44 -0.82 8.09
CA LEU A 375 -9.30 -1.44 7.08
C LEU A 375 -8.46 -2.03 5.92
N LYS A 376 -7.47 -1.28 5.43
CA LYS A 376 -6.55 -1.77 4.40
C LYS A 376 -5.82 -3.02 4.89
N ARG A 377 -5.24 -2.98 6.08
CA ARG A 377 -4.54 -4.12 6.68
C ARG A 377 -5.45 -5.33 6.84
N PHE A 378 -6.69 -5.13 7.31
CA PHE A 378 -7.66 -6.20 7.52
C PHE A 378 -7.99 -6.92 6.21
N TYR A 379 -8.35 -6.18 5.16
CA TYR A 379 -8.73 -6.73 3.85
C TYR A 379 -7.55 -7.18 3.00
N ASN A 380 -6.30 -6.83 3.34
CA ASN A 380 -5.11 -7.39 2.68
C ASN A 380 -4.94 -8.91 2.87
N ARG A 381 -5.68 -9.50 3.82
CA ARG A 381 -5.65 -10.94 4.11
C ARG A 381 -6.66 -11.74 3.28
N TYR A 382 -7.49 -11.07 2.49
CA TYR A 382 -8.52 -11.64 1.61
C TYR A 382 -8.15 -11.44 0.15
#